data_AF-A0A954WX45-F1
#
_entry.id   AF-A0A954WX45-F1
#
_cell.length_a   1.000
_cell.length_b   1.000
_cell.length_c   1.000
_cell.angle_alpha   90.00
_cell.angle_beta   90.00
_cell.angle_gamma   90.00
#
_symmetry.space_group_name_H-M   'P 1'
#
loop_
_entity.id
_entity.type
_entity.pdbx_description
1 polymer ?
#
loop_
_entity_poly.entity_id
_entity_poly.type
_entity_poly.pdbx_seq_one_letter_code
_entity_poly.pdbx_strand_id
1 'polypeptide(L)'
;MNLPEYLSRHNVRFERIEHSPSYSAHAMAAALHVSGEDVAKTVALVVEREHGENRQAFVVAVVPATMDVNLESIRRILRAAQVDLATEEAIQARFPDCELGAVPAFGSAYGMQTIVDISVAQKQTILFEGGTHCESIRMQYEDFENLETPIVAPIATRQPESGGHSHETSEPTSESELVREFLVDHQRMSQLLVDVISQLENRDLEHARDVGRQLDGVAGAHIRFEEKDLYPRISAHTADSDYTDELYAEHREAATALKLLIDEPNPSEESIKTILSGLKTGLRHAEHCGSLVSVLDQLPAAEQETSLRFLQECRREKGRWTDTVQ
;
A
#
# COMPACT_ATOMS: atom_id res chain seq x y z
N MET A 1 3.26 18.47 6.66
CA MET A 1 2.72 18.70 8.01
C MET A 1 2.42 17.36 8.67
N ASN A 2 3.23 16.92 9.64
CA ASN A 2 2.96 15.70 10.40
C ASN A 2 1.56 15.78 11.08
N LEU A 3 0.65 14.88 10.74
CA LEU A 3 -0.74 14.89 11.22
C LEU A 3 -0.83 14.82 12.76
N PRO A 4 -0.11 13.92 13.44
CA PRO A 4 -0.08 13.94 14.90
C PRO A 4 0.31 15.28 15.53
N GLU A 5 1.26 16.02 14.94
CA GLU A 5 1.57 17.37 15.39
C GLU A 5 0.40 18.34 15.17
N TYR A 6 -0.28 18.24 14.02
CA TYR A 6 -1.48 19.02 13.73
C TYR A 6 -2.57 18.78 14.77
N LEU A 7 -2.93 17.53 15.04
CA LEU A 7 -3.93 17.16 16.05
C LEU A 7 -3.55 17.65 17.45
N SER A 8 -2.26 17.54 17.81
CA SER A 8 -1.74 18.01 19.09
C SER A 8 -1.86 19.54 19.24
N ARG A 9 -1.57 20.32 18.17
CA ARG A 9 -1.71 21.79 18.18
C ARG A 9 -3.17 22.23 18.34
N HIS A 10 -4.10 21.43 17.85
CA HIS A 10 -5.54 21.67 18.00
C HIS A 10 -6.13 21.12 19.31
N ASN A 11 -5.30 20.59 20.21
CA ASN A 11 -5.69 20.00 21.50
C ASN A 11 -6.74 18.88 21.38
N VAL A 12 -6.69 18.12 20.29
CA VAL A 12 -7.57 16.97 20.07
C VAL A 12 -6.92 15.70 20.63
N ARG A 13 -7.73 14.85 21.27
CA ARG A 13 -7.25 13.56 21.77
C ARG A 13 -7.24 12.54 20.65
N PHE A 14 -6.13 11.82 20.52
CA PHE A 14 -5.98 10.73 19.57
C PHE A 14 -4.99 9.69 20.12
N GLU A 15 -5.14 8.46 19.65
CA GLU A 15 -4.22 7.36 19.87
C GLU A 15 -3.42 7.17 18.57
N ARG A 16 -2.09 7.15 18.69
CA ARG A 16 -1.21 6.69 17.61
C ARG A 16 -1.02 5.20 17.78
N ILE A 17 -1.24 4.46 16.70
CA ILE A 17 -1.04 3.02 16.68
C ILE A 17 0.04 2.74 15.66
N GLU A 18 1.22 2.38 16.15
CA GLU A 18 2.28 1.87 15.31
C GLU A 18 1.97 0.42 14.96
N HIS A 19 2.08 0.08 13.69
CA HIS A 19 1.92 -1.26 13.18
C HIS A 19 2.96 -1.55 12.10
N SER A 20 3.10 -2.82 11.75
CA SER A 20 3.78 -3.20 10.51
C SER A 20 3.18 -2.44 9.32
N PRO A 21 3.98 -1.95 8.35
CA PRO A 21 3.49 -1.32 7.12
C PRO A 21 2.25 -2.01 6.56
N SER A 22 1.17 -1.24 6.37
CA SER A 22 -0.06 -1.66 5.74
C SER A 22 -0.36 -0.75 4.56
N TYR A 23 -0.20 -1.28 3.35
CA TYR A 23 -0.34 -0.54 2.10
C TYR A 23 -1.79 -0.49 1.58
N SER A 24 -2.75 -0.90 2.41
CA SER A 24 -4.17 -0.77 2.14
C SER A 24 -4.96 -0.71 3.44
N ALA A 25 -6.11 -0.06 3.39
CA ALA A 25 -7.06 -0.01 4.51
C ALA A 25 -7.51 -1.41 4.99
N HIS A 26 -7.57 -2.40 4.09
CA HIS A 26 -7.85 -3.80 4.47
C HIS A 26 -6.67 -4.44 5.23
N ALA A 27 -5.44 -4.21 4.74
CA ALA A 27 -4.24 -4.67 5.44
C ALA A 27 -4.09 -3.99 6.81
N MET A 28 -4.49 -2.72 6.93
CA MET A 28 -4.51 -2.00 8.20
C MET A 28 -5.53 -2.59 9.17
N ALA A 29 -6.72 -2.95 8.70
CA ALA A 29 -7.73 -3.62 9.52
C ALA A 29 -7.22 -4.96 10.07
N ALA A 30 -6.56 -5.75 9.22
CA ALA A 30 -5.93 -7.01 9.60
C ALA A 30 -4.80 -6.80 10.63
N ALA A 31 -3.88 -5.86 10.37
CA ALA A 31 -2.76 -5.52 11.24
C ALA A 31 -3.20 -5.05 12.63
N LEU A 32 -4.37 -4.40 12.71
CA LEU A 32 -4.93 -3.86 13.94
C LEU A 32 -5.98 -4.76 14.58
N HIS A 33 -6.24 -5.95 14.00
CA HIS A 33 -7.27 -6.90 14.42
C HIS A 33 -8.65 -6.26 14.61
N VAL A 34 -9.03 -5.37 13.69
CA VAL A 34 -10.35 -4.71 13.66
C VAL A 34 -11.10 -5.08 12.38
N SER A 35 -12.40 -4.84 12.34
CA SER A 35 -13.16 -5.01 11.10
C SER A 35 -12.71 -3.98 10.06
N GLY A 36 -12.66 -4.36 8.78
CA GLY A 36 -12.47 -3.40 7.69
C GLY A 36 -13.57 -2.32 7.65
N GLU A 37 -14.75 -2.62 8.20
CA GLU A 37 -15.85 -1.66 8.39
C GLU A 37 -15.55 -0.60 9.48
N ASP A 38 -14.55 -0.84 10.33
CA ASP A 38 -14.10 0.08 11.38
C ASP A 38 -12.87 0.88 10.96
N VAL A 39 -12.29 0.55 9.79
CA VAL A 39 -11.20 1.27 9.18
C VAL A 39 -11.74 2.22 8.11
N ALA A 40 -11.36 3.48 8.19
CA ALA A 40 -11.64 4.49 7.20
C ALA A 40 -10.49 4.56 6.18
N LYS A 41 -10.85 4.34 4.91
CA LYS A 41 -10.02 4.56 3.73
C LYS A 41 -10.19 6.00 3.26
N THR A 42 -9.08 6.63 2.92
CA THR A 42 -9.04 7.98 2.37
C THR A 42 -8.77 7.94 0.87
N VAL A 43 -9.54 8.68 0.08
CA VAL A 43 -9.38 8.78 -1.38
C VAL A 43 -9.33 10.24 -1.79
N ALA A 44 -8.25 10.65 -2.45
CA ALA A 44 -8.12 11.98 -3.01
C ALA A 44 -8.83 12.08 -4.36
N LEU A 45 -9.63 13.13 -4.53
CA LEU A 45 -10.44 13.38 -5.71
C LEU A 45 -10.12 14.74 -6.31
N VAL A 46 -10.26 14.82 -7.63
CA VAL A 46 -10.24 16.07 -8.39
C VAL A 46 -11.67 16.39 -8.79
N VAL A 47 -12.12 17.59 -8.45
CA VAL A 47 -13.49 18.06 -8.66
C VAL A 47 -13.47 19.27 -9.57
N GLU A 48 -14.18 19.19 -10.69
CA GLU A 48 -14.42 20.32 -11.56
C GLU A 48 -15.75 20.99 -11.23
N ARG A 49 -15.73 22.29 -10.94
CA ARG A 49 -16.93 23.07 -10.64
C ARG A 49 -17.56 23.59 -11.93
N GLU A 50 -18.88 23.61 -11.98
CA GLU A 50 -19.59 24.17 -13.14
C GLU A 50 -19.29 25.67 -13.31
N HIS A 51 -19.21 26.43 -12.20
CA HIS A 51 -19.06 27.90 -12.19
C HIS A 51 -18.04 28.34 -11.12
N GLY A 52 -17.30 29.42 -11.38
CA GLY A 52 -16.32 30.03 -10.46
C GLY A 52 -14.94 30.26 -11.09
N GLU A 53 -14.11 31.10 -10.43
CA GLU A 53 -12.75 31.43 -10.89
C GLU A 53 -11.77 30.26 -10.75
N ASN A 54 -12.00 29.37 -9.76
CA ASN A 54 -11.26 28.13 -9.58
C ASN A 54 -12.08 26.95 -10.07
N ARG A 55 -11.86 26.56 -11.34
CA ARG A 55 -12.59 25.47 -11.98
C ARG A 55 -12.27 24.11 -11.40
N GLN A 56 -11.08 23.92 -10.83
CA GLN A 56 -10.63 22.64 -10.28
C GLN A 56 -10.33 22.78 -8.79
N ALA A 57 -10.79 21.80 -8.01
CA ALA A 57 -10.55 21.69 -6.57
C ALA A 57 -10.16 20.26 -6.21
N PHE A 58 -9.42 20.09 -5.13
CA PHE A 58 -9.13 18.78 -4.55
C PHE A 58 -10.04 18.54 -3.35
N VAL A 59 -10.54 17.32 -3.25
CA VAL A 59 -11.44 16.87 -2.18
C VAL A 59 -10.92 15.55 -1.63
N VAL A 60 -11.04 15.36 -0.33
CA VAL A 60 -10.74 14.10 0.34
C VAL A 60 -12.05 13.38 0.64
N ALA A 61 -12.20 12.15 0.15
CA ALA A 61 -13.34 11.29 0.44
C ALA A 61 -12.94 10.20 1.43
N VAL A 62 -13.75 10.01 2.48
CA VAL A 62 -13.49 9.05 3.56
C VAL A 62 -14.63 8.03 3.60
N VAL A 63 -14.31 6.76 3.34
CA VAL A 63 -15.26 5.64 3.25
C VAL A 63 -14.74 4.45 4.06
N PRO A 64 -15.57 3.45 4.41
CA PRO A 64 -15.06 2.21 4.99
C PRO A 64 -14.06 1.53 4.06
N ALA A 65 -13.08 0.80 4.61
CA ALA A 65 -12.08 0.08 3.83
C ALA A 65 -12.70 -0.85 2.78
N THR A 66 -13.80 -1.50 3.17
CA THR A 66 -14.60 -2.49 2.43
C THR A 66 -15.50 -1.91 1.33
N MET A 67 -15.50 -0.59 1.13
CA MET A 67 -16.36 0.08 0.16
C MET A 67 -15.58 0.97 -0.80
N ASP A 68 -16.13 1.18 -1.98
CA ASP A 68 -15.58 2.11 -2.97
C ASP A 68 -16.30 3.46 -2.92
N VAL A 69 -15.59 4.49 -3.36
CA VAL A 69 -16.15 5.83 -3.48
C VAL A 69 -17.10 5.88 -4.67
N ASN A 70 -18.34 6.27 -4.41
CA ASN A 70 -19.35 6.55 -5.41
C ASN A 70 -19.16 7.97 -5.96
N LEU A 71 -18.35 8.09 -7.02
CA LEU A 71 -18.02 9.37 -7.66
C LEU A 71 -19.26 10.11 -8.18
N GLU A 72 -20.29 9.39 -8.66
CA GLU A 72 -21.54 10.01 -9.11
C GLU A 72 -22.28 10.68 -7.96
N SER A 73 -22.33 10.04 -6.79
CA SER A 73 -22.95 10.59 -5.58
C SER A 73 -22.23 11.86 -5.15
N ILE A 74 -20.89 11.83 -5.09
CA ILE A 74 -20.08 13.01 -4.76
C ILE A 74 -20.30 14.14 -5.76
N ARG A 75 -20.32 13.84 -7.06
CA ARG A 75 -20.58 14.83 -8.12
C ARG A 75 -21.91 15.55 -7.89
N ARG A 76 -22.96 14.81 -7.52
CA ARG A 76 -24.29 15.38 -7.22
C ARG A 76 -24.29 16.22 -5.94
N ILE A 77 -23.64 15.74 -4.88
CA ILE A 77 -23.55 16.43 -3.58
C ILE A 77 -22.84 17.78 -3.74
N LEU A 78 -21.69 17.77 -4.44
CA LEU A 78 -20.88 18.95 -4.67
C LEU A 78 -21.38 19.86 -5.80
N ARG A 79 -22.41 19.42 -6.55
CA ARG A 79 -22.88 20.09 -7.77
C ARG A 79 -21.73 20.37 -8.74
N ALA A 80 -20.87 19.37 -8.89
CA ALA A 80 -19.70 19.41 -9.72
C ALA A 80 -20.05 19.05 -11.17
N ALA A 81 -19.34 19.65 -12.12
CA ALA A 81 -19.38 19.24 -13.51
C ALA A 81 -18.84 17.80 -13.65
N GLN A 82 -17.69 17.55 -13.02
CA GLN A 82 -16.96 16.29 -13.07
C GLN A 82 -16.25 16.00 -11.74
N VAL A 83 -16.09 14.72 -11.41
CA VAL A 83 -15.34 14.23 -10.27
C VAL A 83 -14.55 13.00 -10.71
N ASP A 84 -13.24 13.04 -10.54
CA ASP A 84 -12.32 11.95 -10.88
C ASP A 84 -11.42 11.62 -9.68
N LEU A 85 -10.82 10.43 -9.70
CA LEU A 85 -9.73 10.10 -8.78
C LEU A 85 -8.52 11.01 -9.07
N ALA A 86 -7.85 11.47 -8.03
CA ALA A 86 -6.58 12.17 -8.20
C ALA A 86 -5.50 11.20 -8.68
N THR A 87 -4.62 11.66 -9.59
CA THR A 87 -3.44 10.89 -9.98
C THR A 87 -2.41 10.88 -8.85
N GLU A 88 -1.53 9.89 -8.84
CA GLU A 88 -0.47 9.77 -7.82
C GLU A 88 0.42 11.01 -7.79
N GLU A 89 0.75 11.58 -8.95
CA GLU A 89 1.57 12.81 -9.01
C GLU A 89 0.85 14.00 -8.37
N ALA A 90 -0.47 14.09 -8.59
CA ALA A 90 -1.28 15.13 -7.99
C ALA A 90 -1.42 14.94 -6.47
N ILE A 91 -1.53 13.70 -6.01
CA ILE A 91 -1.52 13.34 -4.59
C ILE A 91 -0.19 13.74 -3.97
N GLN A 92 0.95 13.31 -4.53
CA GLN A 92 2.28 13.63 -4.00
C GLN A 92 2.53 15.15 -3.93
N ALA A 93 2.04 15.90 -4.92
CA ALA A 93 2.16 17.37 -4.92
C ALA A 93 1.31 18.05 -3.83
N ARG A 94 0.19 17.44 -3.41
CA ARG A 94 -0.72 17.99 -2.40
C ARG A 94 -0.46 17.48 -1.00
N PHE A 95 0.12 16.28 -0.87
CA PHE A 95 0.47 15.63 0.37
C PHE A 95 1.98 15.32 0.39
N PRO A 96 2.86 16.34 0.33
CA PRO A 96 4.31 16.14 0.13
C PRO A 96 5.01 15.46 1.31
N ASP A 97 4.33 15.35 2.44
CA ASP A 97 4.80 14.76 3.69
C ASP A 97 4.06 13.47 4.06
N CYS A 98 3.23 12.94 3.16
CA CYS A 98 2.63 11.63 3.30
C CYS A 98 3.30 10.65 2.34
N GLU A 99 3.40 9.40 2.78
CA GLU A 99 3.70 8.30 1.86
C GLU A 99 2.55 8.14 0.85
N LEU A 100 2.89 7.77 -0.38
CA LEU A 100 1.90 7.59 -1.43
C LEU A 100 0.94 6.48 -1.02
N GLY A 101 -0.37 6.75 -1.09
CA GLY A 101 -1.40 5.84 -0.63
C GLY A 101 -1.72 5.93 0.87
N ALA A 102 -0.93 6.65 1.68
CA ALA A 102 -1.15 6.83 3.12
C ALA A 102 -1.80 8.20 3.45
N VAL A 103 -2.75 8.64 2.62
CA VAL A 103 -3.34 9.98 2.75
C VAL A 103 -4.22 10.05 4.00
N PRO A 104 -3.98 11.01 4.92
CA PRO A 104 -4.77 11.11 6.15
C PRO A 104 -6.19 11.60 5.87
N ALA A 105 -7.14 11.22 6.72
CA ALA A 105 -8.55 11.63 6.64
C ALA A 105 -8.80 13.15 6.91
N PHE A 106 -7.74 13.95 7.04
CA PHE A 106 -7.77 15.39 7.34
C PHE A 106 -7.39 16.21 6.10
N GLY A 107 -8.34 16.39 5.18
CA GLY A 107 -8.15 17.28 4.02
C GLY A 107 -7.91 18.73 4.43
N SER A 108 -8.52 19.19 5.53
CA SER A 108 -8.41 20.58 6.00
C SER A 108 -6.98 20.98 6.36
N ALA A 109 -6.15 20.04 6.85
CA ALA A 109 -4.72 20.24 7.11
C ALA A 109 -3.93 20.67 5.87
N TYR A 110 -4.48 20.38 4.68
CA TYR A 110 -3.90 20.68 3.37
C TYR A 110 -4.76 21.69 2.57
N GLY A 111 -5.74 22.35 3.22
CA GLY A 111 -6.64 23.30 2.57
C GLY A 111 -7.63 22.66 1.60
N MET A 112 -7.92 21.37 1.77
CA MET A 112 -8.89 20.61 0.99
C MET A 112 -10.18 20.40 1.79
N GLN A 113 -11.30 20.22 1.08
CA GLN A 113 -12.56 19.85 1.72
C GLN A 113 -12.62 18.34 1.91
N THR A 114 -13.13 17.90 3.04
CA THR A 114 -13.35 16.47 3.33
C THR A 114 -14.84 16.11 3.27
N ILE A 115 -15.14 14.95 2.70
CA ILE A 115 -16.47 14.35 2.65
C ILE A 115 -16.36 12.95 3.25
N VAL A 116 -17.28 12.60 4.16
CA VAL A 116 -17.26 11.34 4.90
C VAL A 116 -18.55 10.59 4.64
N ASP A 117 -18.44 9.27 4.45
CA ASP A 117 -19.61 8.42 4.34
C ASP A 117 -20.42 8.36 5.63
N ILE A 118 -21.74 8.33 5.50
CA ILE A 118 -22.67 8.19 6.63
C ILE A 118 -22.38 6.99 7.52
N SER A 119 -21.86 5.88 6.97
CA SER A 119 -21.52 4.68 7.73
C SER A 119 -20.33 4.89 8.67
N VAL A 120 -19.32 5.65 8.22
CA VAL A 120 -18.17 6.06 9.06
C VAL A 120 -18.64 7.04 10.14
N ALA A 121 -19.51 7.98 9.77
CA ALA A 121 -20.03 9.00 10.69
C ALA A 121 -20.92 8.44 11.82
N GLN A 122 -21.45 7.24 11.66
CA GLN A 122 -22.25 6.56 12.69
C GLN A 122 -21.39 5.82 13.72
N LYS A 123 -20.08 5.70 13.49
CA LYS A 123 -19.15 5.04 14.42
C LYS A 123 -18.81 5.96 15.58
N GLN A 124 -18.54 5.35 16.75
CA GLN A 124 -18.05 6.11 17.90
C GLN A 124 -16.61 6.59 17.68
N THR A 125 -15.78 5.76 17.06
CA THR A 125 -14.38 6.04 16.77
C THR A 125 -14.12 5.92 15.27
N ILE A 126 -13.18 6.72 14.78
CA ILE A 126 -12.61 6.60 13.44
C ILE A 126 -11.15 6.14 13.55
N LEU A 127 -10.75 5.25 12.65
CA LEU A 127 -9.40 4.72 12.52
C LEU A 127 -8.95 4.87 11.07
N PHE A 128 -7.85 5.57 10.82
CA PHE A 128 -7.36 5.88 9.49
C PHE A 128 -5.84 6.05 9.50
N GLU A 129 -5.21 6.12 8.33
CA GLU A 129 -3.76 6.25 8.17
C GLU A 129 -3.24 7.61 8.68
N GLY A 130 -2.08 7.59 9.33
CA GLY A 130 -1.45 8.76 9.97
C GLY A 130 -0.57 9.61 9.06
N GLY A 131 -0.44 9.24 7.78
CA GLY A 131 0.50 9.85 6.83
C GLY A 131 1.66 8.93 6.43
N THR A 132 1.77 7.76 7.04
CA THR A 132 2.69 6.69 6.66
C THR A 132 1.96 5.35 6.67
N HIS A 133 2.51 4.35 6.01
CA HIS A 133 1.97 2.98 6.01
C HIS A 133 2.16 2.28 7.36
N CYS A 134 2.96 2.82 8.28
CA CYS A 134 3.29 2.21 9.57
C CYS A 134 2.55 2.83 10.77
N GLU A 135 1.85 3.93 10.54
CA GLU A 135 1.19 4.69 11.60
C GLU A 135 -0.30 4.84 11.27
N SER A 136 -1.13 4.44 12.22
CA SER A 136 -2.55 4.71 12.23
C SER A 136 -2.94 5.68 13.32
N ILE A 137 -4.03 6.41 13.11
CA ILE A 137 -4.63 7.29 14.09
C ILE A 137 -6.02 6.77 14.42
N ARG A 138 -6.28 6.55 15.72
CA ARG A 138 -7.60 6.30 16.26
C ARG A 138 -8.05 7.48 17.10
N MET A 139 -9.27 7.96 16.89
CA MET A 139 -9.86 9.03 17.68
C MET A 139 -11.38 8.93 17.75
N GLN A 140 -12.01 9.70 18.63
CA GLN A 140 -13.46 9.81 18.66
C GLN A 140 -13.94 10.49 17.36
N TYR A 141 -15.00 9.97 16.75
CA TYR A 141 -15.54 10.57 15.54
C TYR A 141 -16.03 12.00 15.79
N GLU A 142 -16.59 12.28 16.97
CA GLU A 142 -17.02 13.63 17.36
C GLU A 142 -15.86 14.64 17.37
N ASP A 143 -14.69 14.24 17.87
CA ASP A 143 -13.49 15.08 17.85
C ASP A 143 -13.00 15.34 16.42
N PHE A 144 -13.08 14.32 15.57
CA PHE A 144 -12.74 14.41 14.15
C PHE A 144 -13.71 15.35 13.42
N GLU A 145 -15.01 15.17 13.60
CA GLU A 145 -16.07 15.99 12.99
C GLU A 145 -15.95 17.46 13.39
N ASN A 146 -15.67 17.73 14.67
CA ASN A 146 -15.52 19.09 15.18
C ASN A 146 -14.29 19.81 14.61
N LEU A 147 -13.18 19.09 14.39
CA LEU A 147 -11.95 19.68 13.87
C LEU A 147 -11.95 19.78 12.33
N GLU A 148 -12.31 18.69 11.65
CA GLU A 148 -12.28 18.59 10.19
C GLU A 148 -13.50 19.25 9.54
N THR A 149 -14.63 19.30 10.22
CA THR A 149 -15.91 19.82 9.70
C THR A 149 -16.32 19.22 8.34
N PRO A 150 -16.35 17.88 8.21
CA PRO A 150 -16.58 17.21 6.94
C PRO A 150 -18.02 17.37 6.45
N ILE A 151 -18.24 17.24 5.14
CA ILE A 151 -19.59 16.98 4.61
C ILE A 151 -19.93 15.52 4.85
N VAL A 152 -20.98 15.22 5.62
CA VAL A 152 -21.46 13.85 5.83
C VAL A 152 -22.54 13.51 4.82
N ALA A 153 -22.33 12.47 3.99
CA ALA A 153 -23.26 12.07 2.94
C ALA A 153 -23.07 10.60 2.51
N PRO A 154 -24.07 9.95 1.90
CA PRO A 154 -23.90 8.61 1.34
C PRO A 154 -23.02 8.68 0.08
N ILE A 155 -21.75 8.35 0.25
CA ILE A 155 -20.71 8.43 -0.80
C ILE A 155 -20.00 7.10 -1.02
N ALA A 156 -20.36 6.05 -0.27
CA ALA A 156 -19.83 4.71 -0.45
C ALA A 156 -20.77 3.84 -1.30
N THR A 157 -20.19 2.97 -2.12
CA THR A 157 -20.87 1.84 -2.75
C THR A 157 -20.15 0.56 -2.38
N ARG A 158 -20.88 -0.55 -2.27
CA ARG A 158 -20.23 -1.85 -2.17
C ARG A 158 -19.36 -2.05 -3.40
N GLN A 159 -18.15 -2.54 -3.18
CA GLN A 159 -17.32 -3.02 -4.28
C GLN A 159 -18.14 -4.08 -5.02
N PRO A 160 -18.18 -4.07 -6.36
CA PRO A 160 -18.91 -5.10 -7.10
C PRO A 160 -18.34 -6.45 -6.68
N GLU A 161 -19.20 -7.30 -6.12
CA GLU A 161 -18.87 -8.69 -5.88
C GLU A 161 -18.52 -9.31 -7.24
N SER A 162 -17.23 -9.57 -7.47
CA SER A 162 -16.78 -10.48 -8.52
C SER A 162 -17.50 -11.81 -8.26
N GLY A 163 -18.42 -12.17 -9.16
CA GLY A 163 -19.57 -12.98 -8.80
C GLY A 163 -19.30 -14.39 -8.25
N GLY A 164 -20.14 -14.76 -7.27
CA GLY A 164 -20.46 -16.12 -6.83
C GLY A 164 -19.95 -16.42 -5.42
N HIS A 165 -20.75 -16.75 -4.40
CA HIS A 165 -21.98 -17.54 -4.40
C HIS A 165 -22.87 -17.18 -3.20
N SER A 166 -24.17 -17.44 -3.40
CA SER A 166 -25.24 -17.45 -2.40
C SER A 166 -24.84 -18.04 -1.05
N HIS A 167 -25.24 -17.31 0.00
CA HIS A 167 -25.34 -17.75 1.40
C HIS A 167 -25.82 -19.20 1.55
N GLU A 168 -24.92 -20.09 1.99
CA GLU A 168 -25.23 -21.06 3.01
C GLU A 168 -24.18 -20.94 4.12
N THR A 169 -24.68 -21.00 5.34
CA THR A 169 -24.02 -20.70 6.60
C THR A 169 -22.78 -21.57 6.86
N SER A 170 -21.61 -20.97 6.97
CA SER A 170 -20.51 -21.50 7.79
C SER A 170 -19.69 -20.37 8.39
N GLU A 171 -19.22 -20.62 9.62
CA GLU A 171 -18.47 -19.76 10.55
C GLU A 171 -17.26 -19.02 9.92
N PRO A 172 -16.76 -17.93 10.56
CA PRO A 172 -15.68 -17.10 10.03
C PRO A 172 -14.44 -17.95 9.71
N THR A 173 -14.10 -18.06 8.43
CA THR A 173 -12.89 -18.75 7.98
C THR A 173 -11.66 -17.92 8.34
N SER A 174 -10.67 -18.60 8.94
CA SER A 174 -9.36 -18.06 9.28
C SER A 174 -8.70 -17.33 8.12
N GLU A 175 -8.05 -16.20 8.42
CA GLU A 175 -7.12 -15.46 7.56
C GLU A 175 -6.19 -16.41 6.78
N SER A 176 -6.01 -16.17 5.47
CA SER A 176 -5.11 -16.97 4.63
C SER A 176 -3.68 -16.88 5.14
N GLU A 177 -3.15 -17.98 5.66
CA GLU A 177 -1.77 -18.04 6.16
C GLU A 177 -0.75 -17.73 5.05
N LEU A 178 -1.06 -18.09 3.79
CA LEU A 178 -0.24 -17.75 2.62
C LEU A 178 -0.12 -16.23 2.44
N VAL A 179 -1.25 -15.53 2.42
CA VAL A 179 -1.29 -14.08 2.23
C VAL A 179 -0.54 -13.39 3.37
N ARG A 180 -0.74 -13.84 4.62
CA ARG A 180 -0.02 -13.33 5.78
C ARG A 180 1.49 -13.48 5.65
N GLU A 181 1.96 -14.68 5.30
CA GLU A 181 3.40 -14.96 5.13
C GLU A 181 4.01 -14.16 3.97
N PHE A 182 3.26 -13.98 2.88
CA PHE A 182 3.68 -13.18 1.73
C PHE A 182 3.90 -11.71 2.11
N LEU A 183 2.92 -11.11 2.81
CA LEU A 183 2.99 -9.71 3.26
C LEU A 183 4.13 -9.47 4.24
N VAL A 184 4.38 -10.41 5.17
CA VAL A 184 5.49 -10.31 6.13
C VAL A 184 6.85 -10.29 5.41
N ASP A 185 7.02 -11.13 4.37
CA ASP A 185 8.24 -11.13 3.57
C ASP A 185 8.41 -9.80 2.80
N HIS A 186 7.35 -9.32 2.14
CA HIS A 186 7.33 -8.04 1.40
C HIS A 186 7.71 -6.86 2.29
N GLN A 187 7.14 -6.78 3.49
CA GLN A 187 7.46 -5.76 4.48
C GLN A 187 8.95 -5.78 4.82
N ARG A 188 9.50 -6.97 5.12
CA ARG A 188 10.90 -7.12 5.50
C ARG A 188 11.84 -6.76 4.35
N MET A 189 11.49 -7.14 3.13
CA MET A 189 12.27 -6.82 1.93
C MET A 189 12.28 -5.32 1.64
N SER A 190 11.12 -4.67 1.72
CA SER A 190 10.96 -3.22 1.48
C SER A 190 11.81 -2.40 2.46
N GLN A 191 11.80 -2.75 3.76
CA GLN A 191 12.63 -2.07 4.75
C GLN A 191 14.12 -2.21 4.42
N LEU A 192 14.57 -3.42 4.04
CA LEU A 192 15.97 -3.64 3.69
C LEU A 192 16.37 -2.90 2.40
N LEU A 193 15.46 -2.79 1.43
CA LEU A 193 15.68 -1.98 0.22
C LEU A 193 15.86 -0.50 0.58
N VAL A 194 14.97 0.07 1.41
CA VAL A 194 15.08 1.45 1.90
C VAL A 194 16.40 1.67 2.64
N ASP A 195 16.77 0.75 3.53
CA ASP A 195 18.00 0.85 4.31
C ASP A 195 19.24 0.82 3.41
N VAL A 196 19.34 -0.12 2.47
CA VAL A 196 20.48 -0.19 1.53
C VAL A 196 20.57 1.09 0.68
N ILE A 197 19.44 1.57 0.15
CA ILE A 197 19.39 2.79 -0.65
C ILE A 197 19.88 3.98 0.18
N SER A 198 19.39 4.12 1.41
CA SER A 198 19.79 5.21 2.32
C SER A 198 21.29 5.16 2.64
N GLN A 199 21.85 3.99 2.94
CA GLN A 199 23.28 3.86 3.21
C GLN A 199 24.13 4.21 1.97
N LEU A 200 23.69 3.79 0.77
CA LEU A 200 24.36 4.15 -0.48
C LEU A 200 24.34 5.65 -0.77
N GLU A 201 23.19 6.31 -0.57
CA GLU A 201 23.05 7.75 -0.73
C GLU A 201 23.94 8.52 0.25
N ASN A 202 24.09 8.00 1.47
CA ASN A 202 25.00 8.53 2.50
C ASN A 202 26.48 8.16 2.30
N ARG A 203 26.81 7.43 1.22
CA ARG A 203 28.17 6.94 0.91
C ARG A 203 28.76 5.99 1.93
N ASP A 204 27.91 5.35 2.74
CA ASP A 204 28.32 4.30 3.66
C ASP A 204 28.32 2.93 2.96
N LEU A 205 29.36 2.69 2.17
CA LEU A 205 29.49 1.50 1.34
C LEU A 205 29.67 0.20 2.14
N GLU A 206 30.17 0.28 3.38
CA GLU A 206 30.32 -0.89 4.24
C GLU A 206 28.97 -1.35 4.75
N HIS A 207 28.20 -0.44 5.37
CA HIS A 207 26.86 -0.77 5.86
C HIS A 207 25.90 -1.11 4.73
N ALA A 208 25.96 -0.39 3.60
CA ALA A 208 25.16 -0.72 2.42
C ALA A 208 25.36 -2.18 1.97
N ARG A 209 26.61 -2.67 1.98
CA ARG A 209 26.92 -4.06 1.61
C ARG A 209 26.42 -5.06 2.64
N ASP A 210 26.53 -4.75 3.94
CA ASP A 210 26.04 -5.64 4.99
C ASP A 210 24.52 -5.79 4.94
N VAL A 211 23.78 -4.68 4.80
CA VAL A 211 22.33 -4.70 4.59
C VAL A 211 21.99 -5.37 3.26
N GLY A 212 22.79 -5.14 2.20
CA GLY A 212 22.62 -5.78 0.90
C GLY A 212 22.73 -7.30 0.97
N ARG A 213 23.70 -7.86 1.71
CA ARG A 213 23.80 -9.31 1.94
C ARG A 213 22.62 -9.86 2.74
N GLN A 214 22.08 -9.07 3.67
CA GLN A 214 20.87 -9.44 4.40
C GLN A 214 19.66 -9.48 3.48
N LEU A 215 19.45 -8.46 2.64
CA LEU A 215 18.40 -8.43 1.62
C LEU A 215 18.52 -9.63 0.68
N ASP A 216 19.72 -9.90 0.18
CA ASP A 216 20.01 -11.00 -0.74
C ASP A 216 19.59 -12.37 -0.19
N GLY A 217 19.83 -12.60 1.12
CA GLY A 217 19.42 -13.83 1.79
C GLY A 217 17.92 -13.89 2.11
N VAL A 218 17.29 -12.76 2.47
CA VAL A 218 15.86 -12.70 2.83
C VAL A 218 14.97 -12.81 1.61
N ALA A 219 15.28 -12.07 0.54
CA ALA A 219 14.48 -12.00 -0.66
C ALA A 219 14.53 -13.29 -1.49
N GLY A 220 15.63 -14.05 -1.45
CA GLY A 220 15.85 -15.16 -2.38
C GLY A 220 14.79 -16.26 -2.36
N ALA A 221 14.23 -16.60 -1.19
CA ALA A 221 13.14 -17.56 -1.10
C ALA A 221 11.81 -16.99 -1.60
N HIS A 222 11.55 -15.72 -1.30
CA HIS A 222 10.32 -15.03 -1.64
C HIS A 222 10.20 -14.78 -3.14
N ILE A 223 11.25 -14.21 -3.74
CA ILE A 223 11.33 -13.95 -5.18
C ILE A 223 11.18 -15.27 -5.97
N ARG A 224 11.80 -16.34 -5.49
CA ARG A 224 11.66 -17.68 -6.12
C ARG A 224 10.23 -18.19 -6.07
N PHE A 225 9.53 -17.95 -4.96
CA PHE A 225 8.12 -18.28 -4.84
C PHE A 225 7.29 -17.50 -5.86
N GLU A 226 7.49 -16.19 -5.96
CA GLU A 226 6.78 -15.34 -6.91
C GLU A 226 7.01 -15.79 -8.36
N GLU A 227 8.28 -15.95 -8.74
CA GLU A 227 8.68 -16.28 -10.09
C GLU A 227 8.25 -17.69 -10.54
N LYS A 228 8.15 -18.65 -9.61
CA LYS A 228 7.89 -20.07 -9.94
C LYS A 228 6.46 -20.53 -9.66
N ASP A 229 5.73 -19.84 -8.79
CA ASP A 229 4.34 -20.18 -8.47
C ASP A 229 3.37 -19.04 -8.81
N LEU A 230 3.63 -17.82 -8.35
CA LEU A 230 2.66 -16.72 -8.49
C LEU A 230 2.56 -16.17 -9.92
N TYR A 231 3.68 -15.78 -10.55
CA TYR A 231 3.68 -15.18 -11.88
C TYR A 231 3.12 -16.12 -12.97
N PRO A 232 3.42 -17.44 -12.97
CA PRO A 232 2.75 -18.37 -13.88
C PRO A 232 1.22 -18.38 -13.74
N ARG A 233 0.71 -18.20 -12.51
CA ARG A 233 -0.74 -18.11 -12.26
C ARG A 233 -1.30 -16.81 -12.79
N ILE A 234 -0.61 -15.70 -12.60
CA ILE A 234 -1.01 -14.39 -13.15
C ILE A 234 -1.09 -14.47 -14.68
N SER A 235 -0.01 -14.94 -15.32
CA SER A 235 0.06 -15.09 -16.79
C SER A 235 -1.05 -15.98 -17.35
N ALA A 236 -1.48 -17.00 -16.60
CA ALA A 236 -2.59 -17.86 -17.01
C ALA A 236 -3.98 -17.19 -16.96
N HIS A 237 -4.13 -16.11 -16.18
CA HIS A 237 -5.41 -15.43 -15.94
C HIS A 237 -5.46 -14.01 -16.54
N THR A 238 -4.32 -13.44 -16.95
CA THR A 238 -4.25 -12.17 -17.66
C THR A 238 -4.15 -12.40 -19.17
N ALA A 239 -4.86 -11.58 -19.96
CA ALA A 239 -4.72 -11.59 -21.42
C ALA A 239 -3.46 -10.82 -21.91
N ASP A 240 -2.70 -10.27 -20.97
CA ASP A 240 -1.54 -9.42 -21.19
C ASP A 240 -0.28 -10.15 -20.74
N SER A 241 0.48 -10.68 -21.71
CA SER A 241 1.77 -11.32 -21.47
C SER A 241 2.85 -10.34 -21.05
N ASP A 242 2.71 -9.07 -21.44
CA ASP A 242 3.74 -8.05 -21.27
C ASP A 242 3.84 -7.67 -19.79
N TYR A 243 2.72 -7.69 -19.06
CA TYR A 243 2.68 -7.43 -17.62
C TYR A 243 3.59 -8.36 -16.80
N THR A 244 3.51 -9.68 -17.00
CA THR A 244 4.35 -10.61 -16.23
C THR A 244 5.82 -10.54 -16.65
N ASP A 245 6.10 -10.26 -17.92
CA ASP A 245 7.47 -10.09 -18.41
C ASP A 245 8.16 -8.87 -17.77
N GLU A 246 7.40 -7.79 -17.52
CA GLU A 246 7.87 -6.63 -16.76
C GLU A 246 8.24 -6.99 -15.32
N LEU A 247 7.40 -7.75 -14.60
CA LEU A 247 7.69 -8.18 -13.21
C LEU A 247 9.00 -8.99 -13.13
N TYR A 248 9.21 -9.93 -14.07
CA TYR A 248 10.48 -10.66 -14.15
C TYR A 248 11.67 -9.75 -14.49
N ALA A 249 11.47 -8.72 -15.31
CA ALA A 249 12.52 -7.77 -15.65
C ALA A 249 12.93 -6.91 -14.44
N GLU A 250 11.96 -6.43 -13.67
CA GLU A 250 12.18 -5.66 -12.45
C GLU A 250 12.95 -6.48 -11.40
N HIS A 251 12.58 -7.74 -11.18
CA HIS A 251 13.32 -8.67 -10.32
C HIS A 251 14.78 -8.84 -10.75
N ARG A 252 15.03 -9.04 -12.06
CA ARG A 252 16.39 -9.18 -12.59
C ARG A 252 17.20 -7.89 -12.44
N GLU A 253 16.60 -6.73 -12.67
CA GLU A 253 17.25 -5.44 -12.52
C GLU A 253 17.70 -5.21 -11.07
N ALA A 254 16.79 -5.42 -10.12
CA ALA A 254 17.08 -5.27 -8.70
C ALA A 254 18.13 -6.27 -8.20
N ALA A 255 18.03 -7.54 -8.61
CA ALA A 255 19.03 -8.56 -8.28
C ALA A 255 20.41 -8.25 -8.88
N THR A 256 20.46 -7.71 -10.10
CA THR A 256 21.72 -7.29 -10.74
C THR A 256 22.37 -6.14 -9.98
N ALA A 257 21.58 -5.13 -9.59
CA ALA A 257 22.06 -4.03 -8.76
C ALA A 257 22.58 -4.51 -7.40
N LEU A 258 21.86 -5.43 -6.75
CA LEU A 258 22.27 -6.02 -5.48
C LEU A 258 23.57 -6.82 -5.60
N LYS A 259 23.72 -7.59 -6.69
CA LYS A 259 24.94 -8.34 -6.98
C LYS A 259 26.13 -7.40 -7.17
N LEU A 260 25.97 -6.34 -7.97
CA LEU A 260 27.01 -5.32 -8.18
C LEU A 260 27.44 -4.68 -6.86
N LEU A 261 26.49 -4.33 -5.98
CA LEU A 261 26.78 -3.80 -4.66
C LEU A 261 27.65 -4.74 -3.82
N ILE A 262 27.32 -6.04 -3.82
CA ILE A 262 27.99 -7.03 -2.99
C ILE A 262 29.39 -7.38 -3.53
N ASP A 263 29.52 -7.51 -4.85
CA ASP A 263 30.73 -8.01 -5.51
C ASP A 263 31.78 -6.91 -5.77
N GLU A 264 31.37 -5.64 -5.95
CA GLU A 264 32.28 -4.52 -6.16
C GLU A 264 32.65 -3.84 -4.81
N PRO A 265 33.88 -3.98 -4.29
CA PRO A 265 34.24 -3.40 -2.99
C PRO A 265 34.35 -1.87 -3.03
N ASN A 266 34.69 -1.33 -4.20
CA ASN A 266 34.89 0.10 -4.46
C ASN A 266 34.20 0.47 -5.79
N PRO A 267 32.86 0.52 -5.82
CA PRO A 267 32.10 0.85 -7.01
C PRO A 267 32.41 2.28 -7.47
N SER A 268 32.43 2.50 -8.78
CA SER A 268 32.56 3.84 -9.35
C SER A 268 31.30 4.68 -9.07
N GLU A 269 31.36 6.00 -9.21
CA GLU A 269 30.17 6.87 -9.12
C GLU A 269 29.05 6.44 -10.07
N GLU A 270 29.42 5.95 -11.26
CA GLU A 270 28.45 5.47 -12.23
C GLU A 270 27.86 4.11 -11.84
N SER A 271 28.69 3.23 -11.26
CA SER A 271 28.24 1.98 -10.65
C SER A 271 27.23 2.27 -9.53
N ILE A 272 27.51 3.24 -8.64
CA ILE A 272 26.62 3.60 -7.53
C ILE A 272 25.26 4.08 -8.05
N LYS A 273 25.23 4.92 -9.09
CA LYS A 273 23.95 5.35 -9.71
C LYS A 273 23.17 4.18 -10.30
N THR A 274 23.87 3.25 -10.96
CA THR A 274 23.26 2.06 -11.55
C THR A 274 22.66 1.17 -10.45
N ILE A 275 23.40 0.94 -9.37
CA ILE A 275 22.95 0.19 -8.20
C ILE A 275 21.71 0.87 -7.59
N LEU A 276 21.78 2.17 -7.32
CA LEU A 276 20.65 2.92 -6.76
C LEU A 276 19.41 2.85 -7.65
N SER A 277 19.57 2.94 -8.97
CA SER A 277 18.45 2.82 -9.92
C SER A 277 17.77 1.46 -9.79
N GLY A 278 18.53 0.37 -9.86
CA GLY A 278 17.96 -0.98 -9.81
C GLY A 278 17.34 -1.33 -8.45
N LEU A 279 17.95 -0.89 -7.34
CA LEU A 279 17.35 -1.06 -6.01
C LEU A 279 16.05 -0.26 -5.86
N LYS A 280 15.98 0.96 -6.42
CA LYS A 280 14.74 1.75 -6.44
C LYS A 280 13.66 1.10 -7.31
N THR A 281 14.04 0.41 -8.39
CA THR A 281 13.11 -0.40 -9.19
C THR A 281 12.54 -1.55 -8.34
N GLY A 282 13.38 -2.30 -7.62
CA GLY A 282 12.92 -3.33 -6.69
C GLY A 282 12.01 -2.81 -5.56
N LEU A 283 12.29 -1.59 -5.05
CA LEU A 283 11.44 -0.96 -4.04
C LEU A 283 10.05 -0.61 -4.58
N ARG A 284 9.98 0.08 -5.73
CA ARG A 284 8.69 0.41 -6.37
C ARG A 284 7.88 -0.85 -6.70
N HIS A 285 8.55 -1.91 -7.14
CA HIS A 285 7.91 -3.21 -7.37
C HIS A 285 7.25 -3.75 -6.10
N ALA A 286 8.01 -3.82 -5.00
CA ALA A 286 7.50 -4.31 -3.72
C ALA A 286 6.37 -3.43 -3.16
N GLU A 287 6.41 -2.11 -3.41
CA GLU A 287 5.35 -1.16 -3.04
C GLU A 287 4.04 -1.37 -3.83
N HIS A 288 4.11 -1.96 -5.03
CA HIS A 288 2.96 -2.24 -5.89
C HIS A 288 2.36 -3.66 -5.73
N CYS A 289 2.64 -4.36 -4.63
CA CYS A 289 2.24 -5.76 -4.42
C CYS A 289 0.72 -6.01 -4.28
N GLY A 290 -0.13 -4.97 -4.28
CA GLY A 290 -1.58 -5.11 -4.08
C GLY A 290 -2.28 -5.99 -5.12
N SER A 291 -1.82 -5.95 -6.37
CA SER A 291 -2.33 -6.83 -7.43
C SER A 291 -1.96 -8.30 -7.17
N LEU A 292 -0.74 -8.56 -6.67
CA LEU A 292 -0.22 -9.89 -6.35
C LEU A 292 -0.97 -10.52 -5.17
N VAL A 293 -1.21 -9.74 -4.12
CA VAL A 293 -1.98 -10.16 -2.94
C VAL A 293 -3.41 -10.54 -3.32
N SER A 294 -4.04 -9.75 -4.19
CA SER A 294 -5.40 -10.03 -4.67
C SER A 294 -5.49 -11.38 -5.38
N VAL A 295 -4.47 -11.75 -6.14
CA VAL A 295 -4.41 -13.06 -6.82
C VAL A 295 -4.28 -14.19 -5.81
N LEU A 296 -3.41 -14.05 -4.81
CA LEU A 296 -3.22 -15.06 -3.75
C LEU A 296 -4.48 -15.29 -2.92
N ASP A 297 -5.18 -14.21 -2.55
CA ASP A 297 -6.40 -14.27 -1.73
C ASP A 297 -7.57 -14.93 -2.48
N GLN A 298 -7.63 -14.76 -3.80
CA GLN A 298 -8.67 -15.35 -4.65
C GLN A 298 -8.44 -16.84 -4.96
N LEU A 299 -7.27 -17.40 -4.62
CA LEU A 299 -7.00 -18.82 -4.84
C LEU A 299 -7.92 -19.71 -3.99
N PRO A 300 -8.39 -20.85 -4.51
CA PRO A 300 -9.06 -21.85 -3.68
C PRO A 300 -8.19 -22.29 -2.50
N ALA A 301 -8.79 -22.60 -1.35
CA ALA A 301 -8.05 -22.94 -0.12
C ALA A 301 -7.00 -24.05 -0.31
N ALA A 302 -7.29 -25.08 -1.13
CA ALA A 302 -6.35 -26.15 -1.44
C ALA A 302 -5.13 -25.68 -2.27
N GLU A 303 -5.33 -24.67 -3.12
CA GLU A 303 -4.25 -24.04 -3.88
C GLU A 303 -3.43 -23.12 -2.98
N GLN A 304 -4.07 -22.34 -2.09
CA GLN A 304 -3.37 -21.54 -1.09
C GLN A 304 -2.48 -22.41 -0.19
N GLU A 305 -2.97 -23.56 0.28
CA GLU A 305 -2.16 -24.50 1.08
C GLU A 305 -0.97 -25.07 0.28
N THR A 306 -1.16 -25.29 -1.03
CA THR A 306 -0.09 -25.78 -1.91
C THR A 306 0.98 -24.71 -2.14
N SER A 307 0.57 -23.48 -2.43
CA SER A 307 1.46 -22.32 -2.57
C SER A 307 2.19 -22.01 -1.25
N LEU A 308 1.53 -22.11 -0.10
CA LEU A 308 2.16 -21.93 1.22
C LEU A 308 3.25 -22.97 1.46
N ARG A 309 2.99 -24.25 1.15
CA ARG A 309 4.01 -25.30 1.26
C ARG A 309 5.19 -25.04 0.34
N PHE A 310 4.95 -24.53 -0.87
CA PHE A 310 6.00 -24.19 -1.80
C PHE A 310 6.86 -23.00 -1.33
N LEU A 311 6.24 -21.94 -0.77
CA LEU A 311 6.96 -20.84 -0.13
C LEU A 311 7.84 -21.34 1.03
N GLN A 312 7.31 -22.22 1.87
CA GLN A 312 8.05 -22.83 2.98
C GLN A 312 9.22 -23.71 2.49
N GLU A 313 9.04 -24.42 1.36
CA GLU A 313 10.10 -25.19 0.72
C GLU A 313 11.22 -24.29 0.19
N CYS A 314 10.87 -23.21 -0.52
CA CYS A 314 11.84 -22.21 -0.98
C CYS A 314 12.69 -21.64 0.17
N ARG A 315 12.08 -21.41 1.34
CA ARG A 315 12.79 -20.95 2.55
C ARG A 315 13.76 -22.00 3.12
N ARG A 316 13.48 -23.30 2.95
CA ARG A 316 14.38 -24.39 3.36
C ARG A 316 15.60 -24.51 2.45
N GLU A 317 15.45 -24.21 1.16
CA GLU A 317 16.55 -24.23 0.19
C GLU A 317 17.60 -23.13 0.45
N LYS A 318 17.22 -22.04 1.14
CA LYS A 318 18.11 -20.90 1.48
C LYS A 318 18.86 -20.30 0.28
N GLY A 319 18.19 -20.23 -0.88
CA GLY A 319 18.74 -19.59 -2.07
C GLY A 319 18.89 -18.08 -1.88
N ARG A 320 19.90 -17.48 -2.52
CA ARG A 320 20.06 -16.03 -2.57
C ARG A 320 19.26 -15.44 -3.72
N TRP A 321 18.87 -14.18 -3.59
CA TRP A 321 18.21 -13.47 -4.69
C TRP A 321 19.16 -13.31 -5.88
N THR A 322 20.41 -12.95 -5.61
CA THR A 322 21.45 -12.78 -6.65
C THR A 322 21.86 -14.08 -7.37
N ASP A 323 21.39 -15.25 -6.92
CA ASP A 323 21.55 -16.52 -7.65
C ASP A 323 20.61 -16.62 -8.86
N THR A 324 19.57 -15.77 -8.96
CA THR A 324 18.64 -15.75 -10.11
C THR A 324 19.22 -15.02 -11.32
N VAL A 325 20.29 -14.25 -11.13
CA VAL A 325 21.00 -13.53 -12.19
C VAL A 325 22.12 -14.43 -12.71
N GLN A 326 21.89 -15.09 -13.85
CA GLN A 326 22.92 -15.81 -14.61
C GLN A 326 23.52 -14.95 -15.72
#